data_AF-A0A564XX86-F1
#
_entry.id   AF-A0A564XX86-F1
#
_cell.length_a   1.000
_cell.length_b   1.000
_cell.length_c   1.000
_cell.angle_alpha   90.00
_cell.angle_beta   90.00
_cell.angle_gamma   90.00
#
_symmetry.space_group_name_H-M   'P 1'
#
loop_
_entity.id
_entity.type
_entity.pdbx_description
1 polymer ?
#
loop_
_entity_poly.entity_id
_entity_poly.type
_entity_poly.pdbx_seq_one_letter_code
_entity_poly.pdbx_strand_id
1 'polypeptide(L)'
;MTVAIMYNPEIFYPLSCVWNYQLYDGVQLDHCPSTWTTPQRPDIPEPLVVHINRGNKLETNFSLNHPKHLATNLEELRERYVVARSWYNVLSGYALRHATIERPKFSFLQAMESLHPGGGLLSRQKLCQIIPRDTYSACDVSTPFTFNTDHRIHPLFVSKDHKLLTSNAKEITLATYLSIADVSKLTALASQWRGYISVSVYGTDKEALSLLSFIEKAEAIRERDNIFIHYVYENKTFPESTTLHNTAVTYAPTCGVLVIPNNDVALSSLEKIVGEVPAETLYTNAVIMTDRLVEQCEQLIHGLCVFRMSSFKSAKVDFKENIQGLVIPTSYSLLPREMDNADRLTQLQALLANYI
;
A
#
# COMPACT_ATOMS: atom_id res chain seq x y z
N MET A 1 20.42 -14.35 -13.30
CA MET A 1 21.43 -13.43 -13.89
C MET A 1 22.62 -14.20 -14.44
N THR A 2 23.25 -15.11 -13.70
CA THR A 2 24.43 -15.89 -14.15
C THR A 2 24.24 -16.62 -15.49
N VAL A 3 23.11 -17.29 -15.71
CA VAL A 3 22.80 -17.96 -16.99
C VAL A 3 22.64 -16.94 -18.12
N ALA A 4 22.03 -15.78 -17.86
CA ALA A 4 21.89 -14.71 -18.85
C ALA A 4 23.25 -14.07 -19.21
N ILE A 5 24.16 -13.93 -18.24
CA ILE A 5 25.56 -13.49 -18.46
C ILE A 5 26.30 -14.49 -19.35
N MET A 6 26.09 -15.80 -19.16
CA MET A 6 26.74 -16.82 -19.99
C MET A 6 26.30 -16.76 -21.46
N TYR A 7 25.03 -16.43 -21.72
CA TYR A 7 24.49 -16.37 -23.08
C TYR A 7 24.59 -15.00 -23.75
N ASN A 8 24.69 -13.92 -22.97
CA ASN A 8 24.73 -12.53 -23.46
C ASN A 8 25.73 -11.73 -22.60
N PRO A 9 27.03 -12.03 -22.62
CA PRO A 9 28.00 -11.37 -21.74
C PRO A 9 28.14 -9.86 -22.01
N GLU A 10 27.85 -9.41 -23.24
CA GLU A 10 27.99 -8.04 -23.70
C GLU A 10 27.02 -7.04 -23.05
N ILE A 11 25.89 -7.51 -22.49
CA ILE A 11 24.94 -6.64 -21.79
C ILE A 11 25.36 -6.38 -20.34
N PHE A 12 26.45 -6.98 -19.88
CA PHE A 12 26.96 -6.86 -18.52
C PHE A 12 28.34 -6.22 -18.49
N TYR A 13 28.51 -5.22 -17.63
CA TYR A 13 29.81 -4.65 -17.32
C TYR A 13 30.39 -5.33 -16.07
N PRO A 14 31.46 -6.15 -16.19
CA PRO A 14 32.03 -6.82 -15.03
C PRO A 14 32.75 -5.81 -14.14
N LEU A 15 32.33 -5.71 -12.89
CA LEU A 15 33.03 -4.92 -11.88
C LEU A 15 34.27 -5.67 -11.40
N SER A 16 35.33 -4.91 -11.07
CA SER A 16 36.48 -5.47 -10.35
C SER A 16 36.01 -6.10 -9.04
N CYS A 17 36.61 -7.23 -8.65
CA CYS A 17 36.20 -8.00 -7.48
C CYS A 17 36.29 -7.21 -6.17
N VAL A 18 37.12 -6.16 -6.10
CA VAL A 18 37.20 -5.26 -4.93
C VAL A 18 35.93 -4.43 -4.68
N TRP A 19 35.06 -4.28 -5.68
CA TRP A 19 33.74 -3.66 -5.56
C TRP A 19 32.66 -4.61 -5.02
N ASN A 20 32.98 -5.89 -4.84
CA ASN A 20 32.13 -6.88 -4.21
C ASN A 20 33.03 -7.98 -3.62
N TYR A 21 33.84 -7.63 -2.62
CA TYR A 21 34.80 -8.52 -2.01
C TYR A 21 34.06 -9.55 -1.14
N GLN A 22 33.78 -10.71 -1.72
CA GLN A 22 32.88 -11.71 -1.13
C GLN A 22 33.58 -12.48 -0.02
N LEU A 23 32.88 -12.69 1.11
CA LEU A 23 33.36 -13.47 2.26
C LEU A 23 32.49 -14.71 2.57
N TYR A 24 31.91 -15.34 1.54
CA TYR A 24 31.14 -16.58 1.71
C TYR A 24 32.06 -17.81 1.83
N ASP A 25 31.52 -18.94 2.31
CA ASP A 25 32.30 -20.13 2.69
C ASP A 25 33.03 -20.83 1.53
N GLY A 26 32.69 -20.54 0.27
CA GLY A 26 33.31 -21.16 -0.91
C GLY A 26 34.17 -20.20 -1.74
N VAL A 27 34.59 -19.07 -1.18
CA VAL A 27 35.53 -18.15 -1.83
C VAL A 27 36.95 -18.71 -1.77
N GLN A 28 37.65 -18.64 -2.89
CA GLN A 28 39.08 -18.94 -2.96
C GLN A 28 39.87 -17.62 -2.82
N LEU A 29 40.80 -17.57 -1.86
CA LEU A 29 41.48 -16.32 -1.46
C LEU A 29 42.39 -15.72 -2.55
N ASP A 30 42.82 -16.53 -3.51
CA ASP A 30 43.68 -16.16 -4.63
C ASP A 30 42.92 -15.53 -5.80
N HIS A 31 41.60 -15.71 -5.89
CA HIS A 31 40.78 -15.21 -7.00
C HIS A 31 40.53 -13.70 -6.97
N CYS A 32 40.67 -13.08 -5.80
CA CYS A 32 40.58 -11.64 -5.63
C CYS A 32 41.68 -11.16 -4.67
N PRO A 33 42.93 -10.97 -5.15
CA PRO A 33 44.02 -10.51 -4.30
C PRO A 33 43.76 -9.08 -3.83
N SER A 34 44.03 -8.81 -2.56
CA SER A 34 43.88 -7.49 -1.95
C SER A 34 44.93 -7.27 -0.87
N THR A 35 45.00 -6.04 -0.33
CA THR A 35 45.87 -5.72 0.81
C THR A 35 45.55 -6.53 2.07
N TRP A 36 44.44 -7.27 2.11
CA TRP A 36 44.09 -8.14 3.23
C TRP A 36 44.76 -9.52 3.14
N THR A 37 45.03 -10.02 1.93
CA THR A 37 45.60 -11.34 1.66
C THR A 37 47.03 -11.28 1.11
N THR A 38 47.44 -10.14 0.57
CA THR A 38 48.70 -9.93 -0.13
C THR A 38 49.43 -8.68 0.43
N PRO A 39 50.77 -8.68 0.53
CA PRO A 39 51.52 -7.50 0.96
C PRO A 39 51.20 -6.29 0.06
N GLN A 40 51.15 -5.09 0.64
CA GLN A 40 50.81 -3.87 -0.08
C GLN A 40 51.82 -3.60 -1.21
N ARG A 41 51.31 -3.47 -2.43
CA ARG A 41 52.06 -3.13 -3.65
C ARG A 41 51.20 -2.19 -4.52
N PRO A 42 51.79 -1.39 -5.43
CA PRO A 42 51.04 -0.43 -6.26
C PRO A 42 49.92 -1.04 -7.12
N ASP A 43 50.02 -2.33 -7.43
CA ASP A 43 49.11 -3.12 -8.25
C ASP A 43 48.02 -3.85 -7.46
N ILE A 44 48.09 -3.86 -6.12
CA ILE A 44 47.14 -4.57 -5.25
C ILE A 44 46.20 -3.56 -4.55
N PRO A 45 44.93 -3.48 -4.96
CA PRO A 45 43.96 -2.56 -4.38
C PRO A 45 43.48 -2.99 -2.98
N GLU A 46 43.04 -2.00 -2.19
CA GLU A 46 42.23 -2.28 -1.00
C GLU A 46 40.81 -2.71 -1.39
N PRO A 47 40.16 -3.59 -0.61
CA PRO A 47 38.73 -3.86 -0.78
C PRO A 47 37.90 -2.58 -0.61
N LEU A 48 37.08 -2.24 -1.61
CA LEU A 48 36.24 -1.04 -1.59
C LEU A 48 34.87 -1.34 -0.96
N VAL A 49 34.30 -2.50 -1.30
CA VAL A 49 33.04 -2.97 -0.73
C VAL A 49 33.21 -4.41 -0.30
N VAL A 50 33.06 -4.65 0.99
CA VAL A 50 33.17 -5.99 1.58
C VAL A 50 31.78 -6.57 1.75
N HIS A 51 31.53 -7.73 1.12
CA HIS A 51 30.24 -8.38 1.13
C HIS A 51 30.30 -9.69 1.92
N ILE A 52 29.80 -9.64 3.15
CA ILE A 52 29.67 -10.82 4.01
C ILE A 52 28.43 -11.62 3.65
N ASN A 53 28.49 -12.45 2.60
CA ASN A 53 27.37 -13.31 2.20
C ASN A 53 27.35 -14.61 3.03
N ARG A 54 27.10 -14.47 4.34
CA ARG A 54 26.97 -15.56 5.32
C ARG A 54 25.59 -15.57 5.96
N GLY A 55 25.10 -16.75 6.37
CA GLY A 55 23.81 -16.91 7.05
C GLY A 55 23.82 -16.39 8.49
N ASN A 56 24.87 -16.69 9.27
CA ASN A 56 25.13 -16.11 10.58
C ASN A 56 26.11 -14.93 10.46
N LYS A 57 25.52 -13.79 10.14
CA LYS A 57 26.26 -12.54 10.03
C LYS A 57 26.85 -12.14 11.40
N LEU A 58 27.98 -11.44 11.37
CA LEU A 58 28.79 -11.12 12.56
C LEU A 58 28.47 -9.71 13.10
N GLU A 59 27.23 -9.24 13.00
CA GLU A 59 26.91 -7.84 13.34
C GLU A 59 27.01 -7.54 14.82
N THR A 60 26.91 -8.54 15.68
CA THR A 60 27.06 -8.38 17.14
C THR A 60 28.53 -8.46 17.59
N ASN A 61 29.43 -9.00 16.76
CA ASN A 61 30.83 -9.15 17.10
C ASN A 61 31.56 -7.80 17.04
N PHE A 62 32.36 -7.47 18.05
CA PHE A 62 33.09 -6.20 18.09
C PHE A 62 34.56 -6.44 18.45
N SER A 63 35.47 -5.84 17.68
CA SER A 63 36.90 -5.91 17.95
C SER A 63 37.62 -4.70 17.38
N LEU A 64 38.56 -4.11 18.11
CA LEU A 64 39.46 -3.06 17.61
C LEU A 64 40.89 -3.57 17.36
N ASN A 65 41.12 -4.87 17.62
CA ASN A 65 42.43 -5.47 17.49
C ASN A 65 42.79 -5.62 16.01
N HIS A 66 43.69 -4.76 15.52
CA HIS A 66 44.16 -4.87 14.14
C HIS A 66 44.94 -6.18 13.93
N PRO A 67 44.60 -6.96 12.89
CA PRO A 67 45.35 -8.17 12.56
C PRO A 67 46.77 -7.83 12.12
N LYS A 68 47.75 -8.54 12.69
CA LYS A 68 49.19 -8.28 12.51
C LYS A 68 49.80 -8.99 11.30
N HIS A 69 49.06 -9.94 10.70
CA HIS A 69 49.52 -10.79 9.61
C HIS A 69 48.43 -10.90 8.54
N LEU A 70 48.82 -11.10 7.28
CA LEU A 70 47.90 -11.29 6.15
C LEU A 70 46.93 -12.44 6.42
N ALA A 71 45.69 -12.30 5.93
CA ALA A 71 44.71 -13.36 6.06
C ALA A 71 45.07 -14.53 5.16
N THR A 72 45.21 -15.70 5.76
CA THR A 72 45.53 -16.97 5.10
C THR A 72 44.30 -17.86 4.90
N ASN A 73 43.20 -17.52 5.57
CA ASN A 73 41.94 -18.24 5.51
C ASN A 73 40.73 -17.29 5.62
N LEU A 74 39.53 -17.82 5.39
CA LEU A 74 38.29 -17.03 5.39
C LEU A 74 37.90 -16.50 6.77
N GLU A 75 38.22 -17.21 7.86
CA GLU A 75 37.92 -16.74 9.22
C GLU A 75 38.73 -15.48 9.54
N GLU A 76 40.02 -15.44 9.18
CA GLU A 76 40.86 -14.25 9.34
C GLU A 76 40.38 -13.06 8.50
N LEU A 77 39.81 -13.29 7.31
CA LEU A 77 39.15 -12.23 6.53
C LEU A 77 37.88 -11.70 7.22
N ARG A 78 37.12 -12.57 7.88
CA ARG A 78 35.92 -12.19 8.62
C ARG A 78 36.28 -11.39 9.87
N GLU A 79 37.34 -11.76 10.57
CA GLU A 79 37.88 -10.98 11.68
C GLU A 79 38.29 -9.57 11.23
N ARG A 80 38.97 -9.46 10.09
CA ARG A 80 39.31 -8.16 9.47
C ARG A 80 38.07 -7.31 9.17
N TYR A 81 37.03 -7.91 8.61
CA TYR A 81 35.75 -7.24 8.39
C TYR A 81 35.14 -6.72 9.70
N VAL A 82 35.11 -7.57 10.74
CA VAL A 82 34.60 -7.18 12.06
C VAL A 82 35.39 -5.99 12.60
N VAL A 83 36.72 -6.01 12.49
CA VAL A 83 37.60 -4.92 12.94
C VAL A 83 37.36 -3.63 12.16
N ALA A 84 37.35 -3.68 10.82
CA ALA A 84 37.10 -2.50 9.99
C ALA A 84 35.75 -1.86 10.34
N ARG A 85 34.69 -2.68 10.44
CA ARG A 85 33.35 -2.24 10.86
C ARG A 85 33.34 -1.65 12.28
N SER A 86 34.02 -2.28 13.22
CA SER A 86 34.15 -1.78 14.59
C SER A 86 34.86 -0.42 14.66
N TRP A 87 35.90 -0.21 13.85
CA TRP A 87 36.55 1.09 13.72
C TRP A 87 35.62 2.16 13.13
N TYR A 88 34.82 1.83 12.11
CA TYR A 88 33.77 2.73 11.62
C TYR A 88 32.75 3.08 12.71
N ASN A 89 32.36 2.11 13.56
CA ASN A 89 31.45 2.37 14.67
C ASN A 89 32.04 3.33 15.70
N VAL A 90 33.34 3.22 15.99
CA VAL A 90 34.06 4.09 16.95
C VAL A 90 34.30 5.49 16.39
N LEU A 91 34.61 5.63 15.11
CA LEU A 91 34.87 6.92 14.44
C LEU A 91 33.59 7.68 14.06
N SER A 92 32.51 7.49 14.83
CA SER A 92 31.20 8.11 14.61
C SER A 92 30.53 7.79 13.26
N GLY A 93 30.89 6.68 12.59
CA GLY A 93 30.16 6.17 11.42
C GLY A 93 28.70 5.77 11.71
N TYR A 94 28.30 5.75 12.98
CA TYR A 94 26.91 5.65 13.43
C TYR A 94 26.16 7.00 13.49
N ALA A 95 26.83 8.13 13.32
CA ALA A 95 26.17 9.44 13.23
C ALA A 95 25.33 9.59 11.95
N LEU A 96 25.55 8.74 10.93
CA LEU A 96 24.66 8.58 9.77
C LEU A 96 23.34 7.83 10.07
N ARG A 97 23.11 7.41 11.32
CA ARG A 97 21.82 6.81 11.76
C ARG A 97 21.19 7.51 12.97
N HIS A 98 21.66 8.70 13.34
CA HIS A 98 21.17 9.45 14.52
C HIS A 98 20.59 10.85 14.21
N ALA A 99 20.06 11.03 13.01
CA ALA A 99 18.70 11.54 12.97
C ALA A 99 17.83 10.30 12.80
N THR A 100 16.79 10.11 13.62
CA THR A 100 15.63 9.35 13.15
C THR A 100 15.29 9.99 11.81
N ILE A 101 15.56 9.29 10.70
CA ILE A 101 14.89 9.62 9.45
C ILE A 101 13.44 9.36 9.80
N GLU A 102 12.72 10.41 10.19
CA GLU A 102 11.28 10.36 10.29
C GLU A 102 10.86 9.84 8.92
N ARG A 103 10.33 8.61 8.88
CA ARG A 103 9.86 8.06 7.62
C ARG A 103 8.84 9.09 7.12
N PRO A 104 9.00 9.61 5.89
CA PRO A 104 8.03 10.54 5.37
C PRO A 104 6.67 9.86 5.47
N LYS A 105 5.72 10.55 6.10
CA LYS A 105 4.36 10.02 6.24
C LYS A 105 3.83 9.72 4.85
N PHE A 106 3.18 8.58 4.69
CA PHE A 106 2.56 8.27 3.41
C PHE A 106 1.40 9.24 3.18
N SER A 107 1.45 9.99 2.09
CA SER A 107 0.40 10.95 1.74
C SER A 107 -0.56 10.33 0.73
N PHE A 108 -1.79 10.05 1.16
CA PHE A 108 -2.84 9.60 0.25
C PHE A 108 -3.19 10.67 -0.78
N LEU A 109 -3.10 11.95 -0.43
CA LEU A 109 -3.34 13.05 -1.37
C LEU A 109 -2.35 13.01 -2.53
N GLN A 110 -1.05 12.95 -2.22
CA GLN A 110 -0.01 12.93 -3.25
C GLN A 110 -0.13 11.69 -4.15
N ALA A 111 -0.43 10.53 -3.58
CA ALA A 111 -0.64 9.32 -4.34
C ALA A 111 -1.90 9.40 -5.22
N MET A 112 -3.00 9.94 -4.69
CA MET A 112 -4.25 10.15 -5.42
C MET A 112 -4.07 11.12 -6.59
N GLU A 113 -3.42 12.27 -6.36
CA GLU A 113 -3.11 13.27 -7.40
C GLU A 113 -2.26 12.68 -8.53
N SER A 114 -1.32 11.79 -8.19
CA SER A 114 -0.48 11.12 -9.18
C SER A 114 -1.21 10.05 -9.99
N LEU A 115 -2.18 9.36 -9.39
CA LEU A 115 -2.86 8.21 -10.01
C LEU A 115 -4.16 8.60 -10.71
N HIS A 116 -4.82 9.67 -10.25
CA HIS A 116 -6.17 10.08 -10.70
C HIS A 116 -6.18 11.56 -11.11
N PRO A 117 -5.72 11.89 -12.33
CA PRO A 117 -5.66 13.27 -12.81
C PRO A 117 -7.06 13.91 -12.90
N GLY A 118 -7.20 15.15 -12.42
CA GLY A 118 -8.47 15.88 -12.43
C GLY A 118 -9.35 15.68 -11.20
N GLY A 119 -8.85 14.94 -10.20
CA GLY A 119 -9.46 14.86 -8.87
C GLY A 119 -9.54 16.19 -8.14
N GLY A 120 -10.61 16.37 -7.38
CA GLY A 120 -10.74 17.50 -6.46
C GLY A 120 -10.68 17.01 -5.02
N LEU A 121 -9.85 17.68 -4.24
CA LEU A 121 -9.79 17.44 -2.80
C LEU A 121 -10.73 18.40 -2.11
N LEU A 122 -11.52 17.88 -1.18
CA LEU A 122 -12.49 18.70 -0.48
C LEU A 122 -11.81 19.54 0.59
N SER A 123 -12.02 20.85 0.51
CA SER A 123 -11.65 21.74 1.60
C SER A 123 -12.57 21.52 2.81
N ARG A 124 -12.04 21.76 4.00
CA ARG A 124 -12.82 21.79 5.25
C ARG A 124 -14.09 22.63 5.15
N GLN A 125 -13.99 23.83 4.57
CA GLN A 125 -15.15 24.73 4.45
C GLN A 125 -16.26 24.15 3.59
N LYS A 126 -15.91 23.48 2.48
CA LYS A 126 -16.89 22.77 1.65
C LYS A 126 -17.51 21.61 2.43
N LEU A 127 -16.70 20.79 3.12
CA LEU A 127 -17.22 19.70 3.95
C LEU A 127 -18.24 20.22 4.97
N CYS A 128 -17.88 21.25 5.73
CA CYS A 128 -18.71 21.81 6.80
C CYS A 128 -20.00 22.49 6.32
N GLN A 129 -20.08 22.87 5.04
CA GLN A 129 -21.30 23.42 4.45
C GLN A 129 -22.27 22.32 4.00
N ILE A 130 -21.75 21.11 3.74
CA ILE A 130 -22.49 20.01 3.13
C ILE A 130 -23.02 19.02 4.18
N ILE A 131 -22.24 18.74 5.24
CA ILE A 131 -22.62 17.74 6.24
C ILE A 131 -23.64 18.34 7.26
N PRO A 132 -24.71 17.60 7.63
CA PRO A 132 -25.68 18.06 8.64
C PRO A 132 -25.03 18.46 9.96
N ARG A 133 -25.57 19.52 10.58
CA ARG A 133 -25.13 20.08 11.87
C ARG A 133 -24.92 19.01 12.96
N ASP A 134 -25.71 17.94 12.98
CA ASP A 134 -25.62 16.93 14.05
C ASP A 134 -24.31 16.10 14.04
N THR A 135 -23.46 16.26 13.02
CA THR A 135 -22.10 15.69 12.94
C THR A 135 -20.98 16.72 13.15
N TYR A 136 -21.31 17.85 13.80
CA TYR A 136 -20.46 19.03 14.02
C TYR A 136 -19.04 18.76 14.55
N SER A 137 -18.76 17.62 15.18
CA SER A 137 -17.42 17.30 15.72
C SER A 137 -16.34 17.20 14.63
N ALA A 138 -16.68 16.78 13.40
CA ALA A 138 -15.76 16.77 12.27
C ALA A 138 -15.54 18.17 11.65
N CYS A 139 -16.50 19.07 11.87
CA CYS A 139 -16.51 20.42 11.33
C CYS A 139 -15.78 21.42 12.26
N ASP A 140 -15.75 21.13 13.55
CA ASP A 140 -15.30 22.04 14.61
C ASP A 140 -13.91 21.71 15.14
N VAL A 141 -12.86 21.89 14.34
CA VAL A 141 -11.48 21.88 14.86
C VAL A 141 -10.58 22.79 14.04
N SER A 142 -9.84 23.70 14.68
CA SER A 142 -8.78 24.54 14.09
C SER A 142 -7.66 23.81 13.31
N THR A 143 -7.75 22.49 13.13
CA THR A 143 -6.75 21.63 12.48
C THR A 143 -7.12 21.35 11.01
N PRO A 144 -6.12 21.33 10.10
CA PRO A 144 -6.33 20.93 8.71
C PRO A 144 -6.62 19.42 8.61
N PHE A 145 -7.44 19.01 7.65
CA PHE A 145 -7.61 17.58 7.34
C PHE A 145 -6.27 16.99 6.92
N THR A 146 -5.91 15.90 7.59
CA THR A 146 -4.70 15.16 7.24
C THR A 146 -5.08 13.82 6.65
N PHE A 147 -4.59 13.55 5.44
CA PHE A 147 -4.67 12.23 4.81
C PHE A 147 -3.30 11.58 4.76
N ASN A 148 -2.48 11.89 5.77
CA ASN A 148 -1.17 11.34 5.94
C ASN A 148 -1.22 10.27 7.03
N THR A 149 -0.48 9.20 6.81
CA THR A 149 -0.44 8.08 7.75
C THR A 149 0.99 7.67 8.05
N ASP A 150 1.19 7.25 9.30
CA ASP A 150 2.44 6.68 9.77
C ASP A 150 2.47 5.15 9.60
N HIS A 151 1.41 4.55 9.04
CA HIS A 151 1.41 3.16 8.64
C HIS A 151 2.39 2.94 7.48
N ARG A 152 3.17 1.85 7.55
CA ARG A 152 3.86 1.34 6.35
C ARG A 152 2.79 0.70 5.46
N ILE A 153 2.79 1.09 4.19
CA ILE A 153 1.86 0.56 3.18
C ILE A 153 2.70 -0.03 2.06
N HIS A 154 2.42 -1.28 1.70
CA HIS A 154 2.88 -1.89 0.47
C HIS A 154 1.70 -1.93 -0.50
N PRO A 155 1.56 -0.90 -1.34
CA PRO A 155 0.53 -0.93 -2.38
C PRO A 155 0.87 -2.02 -3.39
N LEU A 156 -0.16 -2.64 -3.97
CA LEU A 156 0.00 -3.68 -4.99
C LEU A 156 0.89 -4.83 -4.49
N PHE A 157 0.77 -5.14 -3.20
CA PHE A 157 1.48 -6.24 -2.57
C PHE A 157 1.23 -7.55 -3.33
N VAL A 158 0.01 -7.73 -3.85
CA VAL A 158 -0.27 -8.67 -4.93
C VAL A 158 -1.08 -7.97 -6.01
N SER A 159 -0.53 -7.96 -7.22
CA SER A 159 -1.20 -7.55 -8.46
C SER A 159 -0.49 -8.23 -9.62
N LYS A 160 -1.24 -8.68 -10.63
CA LYS A 160 -0.67 -9.29 -11.83
C LYS A 160 -0.40 -8.29 -12.94
N ASP A 161 -1.11 -7.16 -12.94
CA ASP A 161 -0.92 -6.11 -13.94
C ASP A 161 -0.96 -4.71 -13.31
N HIS A 162 0.24 -4.23 -12.96
CA HIS A 162 0.44 -2.89 -12.40
C HIS A 162 0.14 -1.77 -13.40
N LYS A 163 0.12 -2.04 -14.72
CA LYS A 163 -0.10 -1.00 -15.74
C LYS A 163 -1.54 -0.49 -15.73
N LEU A 164 -2.47 -1.33 -15.28
CA LEU A 164 -3.90 -0.99 -15.22
C LEU A 164 -4.21 0.15 -14.25
N LEU A 165 -3.36 0.41 -13.24
CA LEU A 165 -3.55 1.53 -12.31
C LEU A 165 -3.60 2.90 -12.99
N THR A 166 -2.89 3.06 -14.10
CA THR A 166 -2.84 4.32 -14.86
C THR A 166 -3.75 4.31 -16.08
N SER A 167 -4.53 3.24 -16.27
CA SER A 167 -5.37 3.08 -17.46
C SER A 167 -6.64 3.92 -17.42
N ASN A 168 -7.04 4.42 -16.24
CA ASN A 168 -8.30 5.14 -16.04
C ASN A 168 -9.48 4.41 -16.69
N ALA A 169 -9.57 3.09 -16.44
CA ALA A 169 -10.61 2.26 -17.01
C ALA A 169 -11.99 2.81 -16.60
N LYS A 170 -12.88 2.99 -17.59
CA LYS A 170 -14.28 3.36 -17.41
C LYS A 170 -15.08 2.16 -16.91
N GLU A 171 -14.72 1.68 -15.74
CA GLU A 171 -15.35 0.59 -15.01
C GLU A 171 -15.47 1.01 -13.54
N ILE A 172 -16.04 0.16 -12.69
CA ILE A 172 -16.16 0.42 -11.25
C ILE A 172 -15.32 -0.59 -10.49
N THR A 173 -14.48 -0.10 -9.59
CA THR A 173 -13.71 -0.94 -8.66
C THR A 173 -14.47 -1.08 -7.36
N LEU A 174 -14.66 -2.30 -6.89
CA LEU A 174 -15.08 -2.55 -5.51
C LEU A 174 -13.91 -2.23 -4.58
N ALA A 175 -14.02 -1.15 -3.82
CA ALA A 175 -13.03 -0.74 -2.83
C ALA A 175 -13.46 -1.27 -1.45
N THR A 176 -12.63 -2.09 -0.83
CA THR A 176 -12.92 -2.70 0.47
C THR A 176 -11.65 -2.92 1.27
N TYR A 177 -11.80 -3.37 2.51
CA TYR A 177 -10.66 -3.73 3.34
C TYR A 177 -11.01 -4.83 4.32
N LEU A 178 -9.99 -5.61 4.71
CA LEU A 178 -10.11 -6.78 5.56
C LEU A 178 -8.95 -6.82 6.54
N SER A 179 -9.18 -7.38 7.73
CA SER A 179 -8.09 -7.86 8.57
C SER A 179 -7.51 -9.13 7.96
N ILE A 180 -6.27 -9.48 8.29
CA ILE A 180 -5.69 -10.77 7.88
C ILE A 180 -6.51 -11.95 8.41
N ALA A 181 -7.12 -11.82 9.59
CA ALA A 181 -8.00 -12.85 10.16
C ALA A 181 -9.27 -13.06 9.32
N ASP A 182 -9.72 -12.03 8.60
CA ASP A 182 -10.91 -12.02 7.76
C ASP A 182 -10.62 -12.25 6.27
N VAL A 183 -9.36 -12.52 5.88
CA VAL A 183 -8.96 -12.59 4.47
C VAL A 183 -9.72 -13.67 3.68
N SER A 184 -10.23 -14.70 4.35
CA SER A 184 -11.07 -15.74 3.73
C SER A 184 -12.34 -15.17 3.08
N LYS A 185 -12.86 -14.03 3.57
CA LYS A 185 -14.00 -13.32 2.98
C LYS A 185 -13.68 -12.81 1.56
N LEU A 186 -12.40 -12.54 1.25
CA LEU A 186 -11.99 -12.08 -0.08
C LEU A 186 -12.34 -13.10 -1.18
N THR A 187 -12.29 -14.40 -0.89
CA THR A 187 -12.69 -15.44 -1.85
C THR A 187 -14.17 -15.34 -2.21
N ALA A 188 -15.03 -15.05 -1.23
CA ALA A 188 -16.46 -14.85 -1.47
C ALA A 188 -16.70 -13.58 -2.29
N LEU A 189 -16.03 -12.47 -1.94
CA LEU A 189 -16.07 -11.23 -2.71
C LEU A 189 -15.64 -11.45 -4.16
N ALA A 190 -14.52 -12.13 -4.37
CA ALA A 190 -13.98 -12.44 -5.69
C ALA A 190 -14.89 -13.37 -6.52
N SER A 191 -15.70 -14.20 -5.86
CA SER A 191 -16.68 -15.06 -6.56
C SER A 191 -17.96 -14.30 -6.93
N GLN A 192 -18.32 -13.28 -6.16
CA GLN A 192 -19.56 -12.52 -6.31
C GLN A 192 -19.43 -11.26 -7.16
N TRP A 193 -18.24 -10.66 -7.24
CA TRP A 193 -18.00 -9.42 -7.99
C TRP A 193 -16.99 -9.67 -9.11
N ARG A 194 -17.44 -9.70 -10.37
CA ARG A 194 -16.57 -9.99 -11.53
C ARG A 194 -15.70 -8.81 -11.95
N GLY A 195 -16.09 -7.59 -11.58
CA GLY A 195 -15.35 -6.36 -11.86
C GLY A 195 -14.07 -6.23 -11.04
N TYR A 196 -13.41 -5.07 -11.15
CA TYR A 196 -12.17 -4.79 -10.42
C TYR A 196 -12.40 -4.80 -8.91
N ILE A 197 -11.45 -5.36 -8.16
CA ILE A 197 -11.44 -5.31 -6.69
C ILE A 197 -10.14 -4.64 -6.26
N SER A 198 -10.24 -3.63 -5.40
CA SER A 198 -9.11 -3.06 -4.68
C SER A 198 -9.34 -3.30 -3.20
N VAL A 199 -8.47 -4.09 -2.58
CA VAL A 199 -8.62 -4.51 -1.19
C VAL A 199 -7.35 -4.19 -0.39
N SER A 200 -7.54 -3.50 0.72
CA SER A 200 -6.49 -3.31 1.72
C SER A 200 -6.57 -4.39 2.78
N VAL A 201 -5.47 -5.09 3.01
CA VAL A 201 -5.34 -6.11 4.04
C VAL A 201 -4.48 -5.59 5.18
N TYR A 202 -5.03 -5.63 6.39
CA TYR A 202 -4.36 -5.23 7.61
C TYR A 202 -3.66 -6.42 8.30
N GLY A 203 -2.41 -6.25 8.72
CA GLY A 203 -1.74 -7.25 9.56
C GLY A 203 -0.28 -6.95 9.86
N THR A 204 0.40 -7.85 10.57
CA THR A 204 1.81 -7.72 10.97
C THR A 204 2.81 -8.11 9.88
N ASP A 205 4.08 -7.75 10.06
CA ASP A 205 5.20 -8.26 9.25
C ASP A 205 5.20 -9.79 9.11
N LYS A 206 4.87 -10.50 10.19
CA LYS A 206 4.88 -11.97 10.22
C LYS A 206 3.72 -12.55 9.41
N GLU A 207 2.59 -11.86 9.39
CA GLU A 207 1.35 -12.29 8.75
C GLU A 207 1.31 -12.00 7.24
N ALA A 208 2.18 -11.10 6.74
CA ALA A 208 2.27 -10.81 5.31
C ALA A 208 2.56 -12.05 4.45
N LEU A 209 3.35 -13.01 4.97
CA LEU A 209 3.62 -14.28 4.28
C LEU A 209 2.41 -15.22 4.28
N SER A 210 1.59 -15.17 5.34
CA SER A 210 0.34 -15.92 5.42
C SER A 210 -0.66 -15.47 4.35
N LEU A 211 -0.70 -14.16 4.05
CA LEU A 211 -1.52 -13.63 2.96
C LEU A 211 -1.13 -14.21 1.60
N LEU A 212 0.17 -14.26 1.28
CA LEU A 212 0.66 -14.83 0.03
C LEU A 212 0.27 -16.31 -0.08
N SER A 213 0.49 -17.07 0.99
CA SER A 213 0.12 -18.49 1.07
C SER A 213 -1.38 -18.73 0.91
N PHE A 214 -2.21 -17.80 1.39
CA PHE A 214 -3.67 -17.84 1.19
C PHE A 214 -4.03 -17.60 -0.27
N ILE A 215 -3.48 -16.54 -0.89
CA ILE A 215 -3.77 -16.17 -2.28
C ILE A 215 -3.37 -17.28 -3.26
N GLU A 216 -2.22 -17.92 -3.05
CA GLU A 216 -1.77 -19.04 -3.89
C GLU A 216 -2.75 -20.23 -3.90
N LYS A 217 -3.45 -20.45 -2.79
CA LYS A 217 -4.44 -21.53 -2.63
C LYS A 217 -5.85 -21.14 -3.05
N ALA A 218 -6.17 -19.84 -3.01
CA ALA A 218 -7.50 -19.32 -3.34
C ALA A 218 -7.66 -19.16 -4.86
N GLU A 219 -8.19 -20.18 -5.53
CA GLU A 219 -8.39 -20.22 -6.99
C GLU A 219 -9.15 -18.99 -7.52
N ALA A 220 -10.26 -18.61 -6.87
CA ALA A 220 -11.06 -17.45 -7.26
C ALA A 220 -10.29 -16.11 -7.24
N ILE A 221 -9.17 -16.03 -6.52
CA ILE A 221 -8.29 -14.86 -6.50
C ILE A 221 -7.15 -15.07 -7.50
N ARG A 222 -6.49 -16.22 -7.44
CA ARG A 222 -5.31 -16.54 -8.27
C ARG A 222 -5.60 -16.50 -9.76
N GLU A 223 -6.80 -16.83 -10.20
CA GLU A 223 -7.14 -16.85 -11.64
C GLU A 223 -7.46 -15.47 -12.20
N ARG A 224 -7.58 -14.45 -11.34
CA ARG A 224 -8.04 -13.13 -11.74
C ARG A 224 -6.89 -12.13 -11.75
N ASP A 225 -6.87 -11.29 -12.78
CA ASP A 225 -5.86 -10.24 -12.97
C ASP A 225 -6.38 -8.86 -12.53
N ASN A 226 -7.67 -8.76 -12.24
CA ASN A 226 -8.37 -7.54 -11.84
C ASN A 226 -8.59 -7.43 -10.32
N ILE A 227 -7.77 -8.09 -9.51
CA ILE A 227 -7.78 -7.99 -8.05
C ILE A 227 -6.46 -7.39 -7.57
N PHE A 228 -6.56 -6.27 -6.87
CA PHE A 228 -5.46 -5.45 -6.40
C PHE A 228 -5.44 -5.55 -4.88
N ILE A 229 -4.38 -6.16 -4.33
CA ILE A 229 -4.26 -6.41 -2.90
C ILE A 229 -3.13 -5.54 -2.36
N HIS A 230 -3.47 -4.66 -1.42
CA HIS A 230 -2.55 -3.76 -0.74
C HIS A 230 -2.34 -4.25 0.68
N TYR A 231 -1.11 -4.18 1.19
CA TYR A 231 -0.82 -4.57 2.57
C TYR A 231 -0.55 -3.34 3.43
N VAL A 232 -1.34 -3.17 4.48
CA VAL A 232 -1.17 -2.10 5.47
C VAL A 232 -0.68 -2.75 6.76
N TYR A 233 0.53 -2.37 7.18
CA TYR A 233 1.15 -2.99 8.35
C TYR A 233 0.57 -2.44 9.65
N GLU A 234 0.39 -3.31 10.63
CA GLU A 234 0.02 -2.93 12.00
C GLU A 234 0.96 -1.87 12.56
N ASN A 235 0.36 -0.82 13.12
CA ASN A 235 1.07 0.22 13.85
C ASN A 235 0.33 0.47 15.15
N LYS A 236 0.97 0.14 16.27
CA LYS A 236 0.41 0.21 17.64
C LYS A 236 -0.02 1.62 18.08
N THR A 237 0.22 2.65 17.28
CA THR A 237 -0.01 4.06 17.63
C THR A 237 -1.12 4.72 16.81
N PHE A 238 -1.70 4.06 15.79
CA PHE A 238 -2.60 4.73 14.84
C PHE A 238 -3.89 3.97 14.56
N PRO A 239 -5.00 4.70 14.32
CA PRO A 239 -6.29 4.11 14.04
C PRO A 239 -6.37 3.72 12.54
N GLU A 240 -6.97 2.56 12.28
CA GLU A 240 -6.65 1.70 11.12
C GLU A 240 -7.62 1.88 9.94
N SER A 241 -8.86 2.30 10.21
CA SER A 241 -9.97 2.15 9.28
C SER A 241 -9.88 3.09 8.07
N THR A 242 -9.53 4.35 8.30
CA THR A 242 -9.33 5.39 7.29
C THR A 242 -8.12 5.05 6.42
N THR A 243 -7.03 4.56 7.03
CA THR A 243 -5.82 4.17 6.31
C THR A 243 -6.13 3.03 5.34
N LEU A 244 -6.88 2.02 5.79
CA LEU A 244 -7.26 0.87 4.97
C LEU A 244 -8.20 1.28 3.83
N HIS A 245 -9.24 2.07 4.13
CA HIS A 245 -10.15 2.61 3.11
C HIS A 245 -9.41 3.43 2.06
N ASN A 246 -8.63 4.43 2.50
CA ASN A 246 -7.90 5.31 1.59
C ASN A 246 -6.88 4.55 0.75
N THR A 247 -6.23 3.51 1.30
CA THR A 247 -5.33 2.66 0.52
C THR A 247 -6.09 1.93 -0.58
N ALA A 248 -7.26 1.36 -0.29
CA ALA A 248 -8.04 0.62 -1.28
C ALA A 248 -8.53 1.56 -2.39
N VAL A 249 -9.02 2.74 -2.02
CA VAL A 249 -9.50 3.74 -2.98
C VAL A 249 -8.36 4.32 -3.81
N THR A 250 -7.25 4.73 -3.19
CA THR A 250 -6.12 5.38 -3.89
C THR A 250 -5.57 4.51 -5.01
N TYR A 251 -5.49 3.21 -4.78
CA TYR A 251 -4.96 2.27 -5.73
C TYR A 251 -6.05 1.48 -6.47
N ALA A 252 -7.28 1.97 -6.50
CA ALA A 252 -8.28 1.48 -7.43
C ALA A 252 -7.91 1.91 -8.87
N PRO A 253 -7.92 1.01 -9.87
CA PRO A 253 -7.47 1.31 -11.24
C PRO A 253 -8.51 2.02 -12.12
N THR A 254 -9.72 2.23 -11.61
CA THR A 254 -10.86 2.74 -12.38
C THR A 254 -11.26 4.15 -11.99
N CYS A 255 -12.04 4.83 -12.83
CA CYS A 255 -12.52 6.20 -12.57
C CYS A 255 -13.59 6.29 -11.47
N GLY A 256 -14.27 5.19 -11.16
CA GLY A 256 -15.22 5.12 -10.05
C GLY A 256 -14.95 3.96 -9.12
N VAL A 257 -15.27 4.14 -7.83
CA VAL A 257 -15.25 3.10 -6.82
C VAL A 257 -16.64 2.87 -6.26
N LEU A 258 -16.97 1.59 -6.04
CA LEU A 258 -18.07 1.16 -5.21
C LEU A 258 -17.54 0.95 -3.79
N VAL A 259 -18.08 1.72 -2.85
CA VAL A 259 -17.85 1.60 -1.42
C VAL A 259 -19.08 0.97 -0.79
N ILE A 260 -18.87 -0.04 0.04
CA ILE A 260 -19.95 -0.73 0.75
C ILE A 260 -19.83 -0.41 2.24
N PRO A 261 -20.83 0.26 2.83
CA PRO A 261 -20.74 0.70 4.23
C PRO A 261 -20.88 -0.45 5.23
N ASN A 262 -21.56 -1.54 4.84
CA ASN A 262 -21.76 -2.74 5.65
C ASN A 262 -21.28 -3.99 4.90
N ASN A 263 -20.55 -4.86 5.59
CA ASN A 263 -20.01 -6.08 4.98
C ASN A 263 -21.08 -7.16 4.71
N ASP A 264 -22.32 -6.96 5.19
CA ASP A 264 -23.43 -7.91 5.06
C ASP A 264 -24.31 -7.65 3.81
N VAL A 265 -23.91 -6.73 2.93
CA VAL A 265 -24.69 -6.37 1.75
C VAL A 265 -24.56 -7.44 0.66
N ALA A 266 -25.69 -7.80 0.05
CA ALA A 266 -25.74 -8.70 -1.10
C ALA A 266 -25.09 -8.06 -2.35
N LEU A 267 -23.81 -8.35 -2.57
CA LEU A 267 -23.01 -7.85 -3.70
C LEU A 267 -23.60 -8.12 -5.08
N SER A 268 -24.31 -9.24 -5.24
CA SER A 268 -24.96 -9.59 -6.51
C SER A 268 -26.02 -8.58 -6.94
N SER A 269 -26.69 -7.90 -6.00
CA SER A 269 -27.62 -6.82 -6.30
C SER A 269 -26.88 -5.54 -6.71
N LEU A 270 -25.77 -5.23 -6.03
CA LEU A 270 -24.96 -4.05 -6.34
C LEU A 270 -24.25 -4.16 -7.70
N GLU A 271 -23.74 -5.34 -8.06
CA GLU A 271 -23.09 -5.59 -9.36
C GLU A 271 -24.05 -5.34 -10.53
N LYS A 272 -25.30 -5.77 -10.40
CA LYS A 272 -26.32 -5.54 -11.42
C LYS A 272 -26.67 -4.06 -11.56
N ILE A 273 -26.79 -3.33 -10.45
CA ILE A 273 -27.04 -1.89 -10.48
C ILE A 273 -25.91 -1.18 -11.21
N VAL A 274 -24.67 -1.51 -10.89
CA VAL A 274 -23.50 -0.93 -11.57
C VAL A 274 -23.49 -1.23 -13.08
N GLY A 275 -24.00 -2.39 -13.49
CA GLY A 275 -24.15 -2.73 -14.91
C GLY A 275 -25.33 -2.03 -15.62
N GLU A 276 -26.38 -1.65 -14.90
CA GLU A 276 -27.59 -1.04 -15.46
C GLU A 276 -27.56 0.49 -15.47
N VAL A 277 -26.85 1.13 -14.52
CA VAL A 277 -26.71 2.59 -14.49
C VAL A 277 -25.73 3.02 -15.59
N PRO A 278 -26.08 4.05 -16.41
CA PRO A 278 -25.20 4.52 -17.47
C PRO A 278 -23.80 4.87 -16.95
N ALA A 279 -22.78 4.38 -17.64
CA ALA A 279 -21.39 4.53 -17.24
C ALA A 279 -21.01 6.01 -17.00
N GLU A 280 -21.42 6.91 -17.89
CA GLU A 280 -21.21 8.36 -17.74
C GLU A 280 -21.76 8.89 -16.40
N THR A 281 -22.94 8.42 -15.99
CA THR A 281 -23.54 8.78 -14.71
C THR A 281 -22.69 8.31 -13.54
N LEU A 282 -22.08 7.13 -13.59
CA LEU A 282 -21.31 6.57 -12.47
C LEU A 282 -19.95 7.24 -12.25
N TYR A 283 -19.38 7.88 -13.28
CA TYR A 283 -18.07 8.54 -13.19
C TYR A 283 -18.17 10.05 -12.93
N THR A 284 -19.30 10.66 -13.27
CA THR A 284 -19.51 12.09 -13.03
C THR A 284 -20.42 12.36 -11.85
N ASN A 285 -21.32 11.42 -11.53
CA ASN A 285 -22.30 11.24 -10.44
C ASN A 285 -21.83 10.49 -9.17
N ALA A 286 -22.11 10.96 -7.95
CA ALA A 286 -22.27 10.05 -6.83
C ALA A 286 -23.63 9.39 -6.96
N VAL A 287 -23.65 8.06 -6.90
CA VAL A 287 -24.86 7.24 -7.01
C VAL A 287 -25.02 6.47 -5.71
N ILE A 288 -26.15 6.71 -5.05
CA ILE A 288 -26.50 6.10 -3.77
C ILE A 288 -27.48 4.96 -4.03
N MET A 289 -27.24 3.82 -3.38
CA MET A 289 -28.08 2.63 -3.44
C MET A 289 -28.60 2.32 -2.03
N THR A 290 -29.91 2.22 -1.89
CA THR A 290 -30.57 2.02 -0.58
C THR A 290 -31.69 1.01 -0.66
N ASP A 291 -31.93 0.29 0.44
CA ASP A 291 -33.00 -0.71 0.58
C ASP A 291 -34.41 -0.12 0.77
N ARG A 292 -34.53 1.18 1.05
CA ARG A 292 -35.82 1.86 1.22
C ARG A 292 -36.12 2.77 0.04
N LEU A 293 -37.40 2.80 -0.33
CA LEU A 293 -37.94 3.80 -1.23
C LEU A 293 -37.87 5.17 -0.54
N VAL A 294 -36.97 6.01 -1.02
CA VAL A 294 -36.88 7.41 -0.64
C VAL A 294 -37.70 8.23 -1.65
N GLU A 295 -38.29 9.36 -1.26
CA GLU A 295 -39.03 10.23 -2.19
C GLU A 295 -38.20 10.66 -3.42
N GLN A 296 -36.87 10.66 -3.29
CA GLN A 296 -35.91 11.01 -4.34
C GLN A 296 -35.48 9.80 -5.19
N CYS A 297 -36.18 8.66 -5.09
CA CYS A 297 -35.87 7.48 -5.88
C CYS A 297 -35.99 7.77 -7.38
N GLU A 298 -34.87 7.72 -8.10
CA GLU A 298 -34.89 7.88 -9.56
C GLU A 298 -35.22 6.56 -10.24
N GLN A 299 -34.68 5.46 -9.71
CA GLN A 299 -34.85 4.13 -10.28
C GLN A 299 -34.90 3.07 -9.18
N LEU A 300 -35.79 2.09 -9.31
CA LEU A 300 -35.81 0.91 -8.45
C LEU A 300 -35.22 -0.28 -9.22
N ILE A 301 -34.07 -0.79 -8.77
CA ILE A 301 -33.36 -1.89 -9.40
C ILE A 301 -33.19 -3.00 -8.36
N HIS A 302 -33.74 -4.18 -8.63
CA HIS A 302 -33.63 -5.34 -7.73
C HIS A 302 -34.02 -5.07 -6.27
N GLY A 303 -35.02 -4.22 -6.05
CA GLY A 303 -35.49 -3.84 -4.71
C GLY A 303 -34.64 -2.79 -4.02
N LEU A 304 -33.56 -2.32 -4.65
CA LEU A 304 -32.78 -1.19 -4.19
C LEU A 304 -33.19 0.06 -4.94
N CYS A 305 -33.47 1.12 -4.19
CA CYS A 305 -33.68 2.43 -4.72
C CYS A 305 -32.33 3.09 -5.03
N VAL A 306 -32.21 3.62 -6.26
CA VAL A 306 -31.02 4.24 -6.81
C VAL A 306 -31.32 5.69 -7.14
N PHE A 307 -30.46 6.60 -6.69
CA PHE A 307 -30.58 8.01 -7.02
C PHE A 307 -29.22 8.70 -7.05
N ARG A 308 -29.10 9.73 -7.89
CA ARG A 308 -27.91 10.59 -7.96
C ARG A 308 -27.90 11.60 -6.83
N MET A 309 -26.69 11.95 -6.37
CA MET A 309 -26.49 13.01 -5.37
C MET A 309 -27.05 14.36 -5.82
N SER A 310 -26.99 14.70 -7.11
CA SER A 310 -27.56 15.94 -7.65
C SER A 310 -29.07 16.08 -7.38
N SER A 311 -29.76 14.96 -7.20
CA SER A 311 -31.20 14.88 -6.95
C SER A 311 -31.53 14.88 -5.44
N PHE A 312 -30.50 14.93 -4.59
CA PHE A 312 -30.63 14.94 -3.14
C PHE A 312 -31.19 16.28 -2.65
N LYS A 313 -32.37 16.23 -2.02
CA LYS A 313 -32.96 17.37 -1.31
C LYS A 313 -32.71 17.17 0.18
N SER A 314 -31.68 17.87 0.66
CA SER A 314 -31.14 17.91 2.02
C SER A 314 -32.14 17.62 3.17
N ALA A 315 -31.69 16.77 4.11
CA ALA A 315 -32.08 16.68 5.52
C ALA A 315 -33.09 15.62 6.02
N LYS A 316 -33.59 14.68 5.20
CA LYS A 316 -34.53 13.63 5.71
C LYS A 316 -34.12 12.17 5.52
N VAL A 317 -33.06 11.89 4.76
CA VAL A 317 -32.60 10.50 4.60
C VAL A 317 -31.77 10.11 5.80
N ASP A 318 -32.31 9.24 6.64
CA ASP A 318 -31.51 8.55 7.65
C ASP A 318 -30.60 7.54 6.93
N PHE A 319 -29.43 8.02 6.59
CA PHE A 319 -28.34 7.29 5.95
C PHE A 319 -27.84 6.11 6.82
N LYS A 320 -28.18 6.07 8.13
CA LYS A 320 -27.65 5.12 9.11
C LYS A 320 -28.03 3.67 8.86
N GLU A 321 -29.24 3.43 8.35
CA GLU A 321 -29.81 2.07 8.31
C GLU A 321 -30.02 1.53 6.90
N ASN A 322 -29.95 2.39 5.88
CA ASN A 322 -30.58 2.06 4.60
C ASN A 322 -29.62 2.04 3.41
N ILE A 323 -28.38 2.56 3.52
CA ILE A 323 -27.44 2.51 2.39
C ILE A 323 -26.82 1.12 2.28
N GLN A 324 -26.95 0.55 1.09
CA GLN A 324 -26.41 -0.74 0.70
C GLN A 324 -25.13 -0.55 -0.13
N GLY A 325 -25.02 0.54 -0.89
CA GLY A 325 -23.81 0.83 -1.67
C GLY A 325 -23.71 2.28 -2.09
N LEU A 326 -22.48 2.74 -2.27
CA LEU A 326 -22.17 4.08 -2.74
C LEU A 326 -21.16 3.99 -3.90
N VAL A 327 -21.54 4.48 -5.07
CA VAL A 327 -20.59 4.68 -6.17
C VAL A 327 -20.21 6.16 -6.22
N ILE A 328 -18.91 6.41 -6.21
CA ILE A 328 -18.32 7.75 -6.28
C ILE A 328 -17.07 7.72 -7.17
N PRO A 329 -16.70 8.84 -7.82
CA PRO A 329 -15.48 8.91 -8.58
C PRO A 329 -14.27 8.73 -7.64
N THR A 330 -13.33 7.89 -8.05
CA THR A 330 -12.16 7.48 -7.24
C THR A 330 -11.40 8.66 -6.69
N SER A 331 -11.26 9.70 -7.50
CA SER A 331 -10.50 10.91 -7.21
C SER A 331 -11.04 11.79 -6.08
N TYR A 332 -12.28 11.54 -5.62
CA TYR A 332 -12.93 12.24 -4.51
C TYR A 332 -13.20 11.33 -3.31
N SER A 333 -12.70 10.09 -3.33
CA SER A 333 -13.19 9.04 -2.43
C SER A 333 -12.35 8.83 -1.16
N LEU A 334 -11.66 9.86 -0.68
CA LEU A 334 -10.76 9.80 0.49
C LEU A 334 -11.42 10.21 1.80
N LEU A 335 -11.21 9.44 2.87
CA LEU A 335 -11.61 9.79 4.23
C LEU A 335 -10.52 10.59 4.96
N PRO A 336 -10.83 11.75 5.58
CA PRO A 336 -9.89 12.47 6.47
C PRO A 336 -9.55 11.64 7.71
N ARG A 337 -8.33 11.77 8.24
CA ARG A 337 -7.90 11.05 9.47
C ARG A 337 -8.82 11.31 10.67
N GLU A 338 -9.40 12.50 10.74
CA GLU A 338 -10.32 12.92 11.79
C GLU A 338 -11.58 12.03 11.85
N MET A 339 -11.87 11.29 10.78
CA MET A 339 -13.02 10.41 10.63
C MET A 339 -12.77 8.96 11.06
N ASP A 340 -11.57 8.59 11.51
CA ASP A 340 -11.23 7.19 11.80
C ASP A 340 -12.11 6.57 12.88
N ASN A 341 -12.38 7.35 13.94
CA ASN A 341 -13.22 6.92 15.05
C ASN A 341 -14.70 7.29 14.86
N ALA A 342 -15.05 7.91 13.74
CA ALA A 342 -16.43 8.25 13.45
C ALA A 342 -17.20 6.99 13.06
N ASP A 343 -18.51 7.00 13.30
CA ASP A 343 -19.36 5.92 12.84
C ASP A 343 -19.39 5.86 11.29
N ARG A 344 -19.78 4.70 10.75
CA ARG A 344 -19.82 4.43 9.30
C ARG A 344 -20.63 5.44 8.52
N LEU A 345 -21.73 5.90 9.09
CA LEU A 345 -22.60 6.88 8.48
C LEU A 345 -21.84 8.21 8.32
N THR A 346 -21.18 8.66 9.38
CA THR A 346 -20.42 9.91 9.37
C THR A 346 -19.25 9.83 8.39
N GLN A 347 -18.54 8.69 8.33
CA GLN A 347 -17.52 8.43 7.30
C GLN A 347 -18.11 8.51 5.88
N LEU A 348 -19.24 7.86 5.64
CA LEU A 348 -19.91 7.88 4.34
C LEU A 348 -20.38 9.28 3.95
N GLN A 349 -20.91 10.07 4.88
CA GLN A 349 -21.26 11.47 4.64
C GLN A 349 -20.04 12.31 4.23
N ALA A 350 -18.87 12.05 4.83
CA ALA A 350 -17.64 12.73 4.41
C ALA A 350 -17.21 12.36 2.99
N LEU A 351 -17.32 11.09 2.60
CA LEU A 351 -17.08 10.65 1.22
C LEU A 351 -18.04 11.31 0.23
N LEU A 352 -19.32 11.36 0.58
CA LEU A 352 -20.35 12.01 -0.23
C LEU A 352 -20.09 13.50 -0.39
N ALA A 353 -19.66 14.15 0.69
CA ALA A 353 -19.34 15.56 0.65
C ALA A 353 -18.09 15.83 -0.18
N ASN A 354 -17.12 14.91 -0.25
CA ASN A 354 -15.97 15.10 -1.13
C ASN A 354 -16.34 15.18 -2.61
N TYR A 355 -17.46 14.58 -2.99
CA TYR A 355 -17.89 14.50 -4.37
C TYR A 355 -18.63 15.77 -4.88
N ILE A 356 -19.20 16.58 -3.98
CA ILE A 356 -19.94 17.82 -4.30
C ILE A 356 -18.99 19.02 -4.41
#